data_AF-A0A9P4SIK9-F1
#
_entry.id   AF-A0A9P4SIK9-F1
#
_cell.length_a   1.000
_cell.length_b   1.000
_cell.length_c   1.000
_cell.angle_alpha   90.00
_cell.angle_beta   90.00
_cell.angle_gamma   90.00
#
_symmetry.space_group_name_H-M   'P 1'
#
loop_
_entity.id
_entity.type
_entity.pdbx_description
1 polymer ?
#
loop_
_entity_poly.entity_id
_entity_poly.type
_entity_poly.pdbx_seq_one_letter_code
_entity_poly.pdbx_strand_id
1 'polypeptide(L)'
;MALSANWAGPEKYEDKIELLFSLPAISSATLFLALYFSLNAAIELGHGPIHKNFFRNPEETADARLVFEERLLNAGPEYLLKTLQHDHETAQSLTQNRDLWQHYTLLESAQMYDEEGNPPQKTLISQLRQSFAKSYGCNLHKSMTHILNMACSTDSMLYRLDEEGMGDVISGRVIERAAGKPEEGR
;
A
#
# COMPACT_ATOMS: atom_id res chain seq x y z
N MET A 1 -15.54 19.58 -9.08
CA MET A 1 -15.48 18.10 -9.05
C MET A 1 -14.97 17.70 -7.68
N ALA A 2 -15.86 17.25 -6.79
CA ALA A 2 -15.52 16.81 -5.45
C ALA A 2 -15.38 15.29 -5.46
N LEU A 3 -14.18 14.78 -5.67
CA LEU A 3 -13.83 13.40 -5.33
C LEU A 3 -13.36 13.42 -3.87
N SER A 4 -14.32 13.52 -2.94
CA SER A 4 -14.12 13.11 -1.55
C SER A 4 -14.86 11.78 -1.36
N ALA A 5 -14.38 10.73 -2.01
CA ALA A 5 -14.61 9.41 -1.47
C ALA A 5 -13.82 9.39 -0.16
N ASN A 6 -14.49 9.65 0.96
CA ASN A 6 -13.87 9.51 2.27
C ASN A 6 -13.33 8.09 2.36
N TRP A 7 -12.03 7.92 2.18
CA TRP A 7 -11.33 6.70 2.57
C TRP A 7 -11.37 6.61 4.10
N ALA A 8 -12.53 6.25 4.64
CA ALA A 8 -12.68 5.87 6.04
C ALA A 8 -12.27 4.39 6.14
N GLY A 9 -11.01 4.11 5.80
CA GLY A 9 -10.39 2.85 6.19
C GLY A 9 -10.46 2.70 7.72
N PRO A 10 -10.33 1.48 8.26
CA PRO A 10 -10.35 1.27 9.70
C PRO A 10 -9.32 2.19 10.37
N GLU A 11 -9.69 2.95 11.40
CA GLU A 11 -8.77 3.92 12.02
C GLU A 11 -7.73 3.24 12.92
N LYS A 12 -8.10 2.12 13.55
CA LYS A 12 -7.25 1.37 14.47
C LYS A 12 -6.39 0.35 13.74
N TYR A 13 -5.20 0.11 14.27
CA TYR A 13 -4.25 -0.82 13.68
C TYR A 13 -4.77 -2.26 13.63
N GLU A 14 -5.46 -2.70 14.69
CA GLU A 14 -6.03 -4.04 14.79
C GLU A 14 -7.07 -4.28 13.69
N ASP A 15 -7.95 -3.31 13.47
CA ASP A 15 -8.99 -3.37 12.45
C ASP A 15 -8.37 -3.39 11.03
N LYS A 16 -7.26 -2.66 10.82
CA LYS A 16 -6.50 -2.71 9.55
C LYS A 16 -5.88 -4.08 9.34
N ILE A 17 -5.30 -4.71 10.37
CA ILE A 17 -4.79 -6.08 10.24
C ILE A 17 -5.92 -7.03 9.90
N GLU A 18 -7.04 -6.97 10.61
CA GLU A 18 -8.18 -7.84 10.37
C GLU A 18 -8.66 -7.73 8.91
N LEU A 19 -8.79 -6.49 8.41
CA LEU A 19 -9.09 -6.24 7.01
C LEU A 19 -8.05 -6.89 6.09
N LEU A 20 -6.76 -6.62 6.29
CA LEU A 20 -5.68 -7.15 5.45
C LEU A 20 -5.66 -8.69 5.39
N PHE A 21 -6.03 -9.37 6.48
CA PHE A 21 -6.11 -10.82 6.55
C PHE A 21 -7.43 -11.40 6.03
N SER A 22 -8.48 -10.58 5.90
CA SER A 22 -9.75 -10.98 5.29
C SER A 22 -9.73 -10.90 3.76
N LEU A 23 -8.80 -10.15 3.17
CA LEU A 23 -8.74 -9.92 1.73
C LEU A 23 -8.38 -11.19 0.94
N PRO A 24 -9.09 -11.47 -0.18
CA PRO A 24 -8.65 -12.46 -1.16
C PRO A 24 -7.26 -12.14 -1.72
N ALA A 25 -6.53 -13.17 -2.19
CA ALA A 25 -5.18 -13.01 -2.71
C ALA A 25 -5.08 -11.98 -3.85
N ILE A 26 -6.09 -11.92 -4.72
CA ILE A 26 -6.14 -10.95 -5.82
C ILE A 26 -6.32 -9.52 -5.33
N SER A 27 -7.10 -9.32 -4.27
CA SER A 27 -7.29 -8.00 -3.64
C SER A 27 -6.02 -7.52 -2.97
N SER A 28 -5.35 -8.41 -2.23
CA SER A 28 -4.05 -8.12 -1.62
C SER A 28 -2.97 -7.82 -2.68
N ALA A 29 -2.95 -8.53 -3.80
CA ALA A 29 -2.06 -8.25 -4.93
C ALA A 29 -2.36 -6.88 -5.56
N THR A 30 -3.64 -6.55 -5.73
CA THR A 30 -4.08 -5.24 -6.25
C THR A 30 -3.58 -4.10 -5.35
N LEU A 31 -3.80 -4.23 -4.04
CA LEU A 31 -3.36 -3.25 -3.06
C LEU A 31 -1.82 -3.10 -3.07
N PHE A 32 -1.08 -4.20 -3.20
CA PHE A 32 0.37 -4.15 -3.37
C PHE A 32 0.80 -3.36 -4.60
N LEU A 33 0.17 -3.61 -5.75
CA LEU A 33 0.50 -2.93 -6.99
C LEU A 33 0.14 -1.45 -6.91
N ALA A 34 -1.00 -1.12 -6.31
CA ALA A 34 -1.39 0.27 -6.06
C ALA A 34 -0.34 0.99 -5.20
N LEU A 35 0.14 0.37 -4.12
CA LEU A 35 1.22 0.92 -3.28
C LEU A 35 2.52 1.07 -4.08
N TYR A 36 2.90 0.06 -4.86
CA TYR A 36 4.11 0.08 -5.69
C TYR A 36 4.06 1.23 -6.71
N PHE A 37 2.96 1.40 -7.44
CA PHE A 37 2.82 2.49 -8.40
C PHE A 37 2.76 3.86 -7.72
N SER A 38 2.06 3.95 -6.58
CA SER A 38 2.00 5.18 -5.77
C SER A 38 3.38 5.61 -5.28
N LEU A 39 4.17 4.65 -4.80
CA LEU A 39 5.55 4.87 -4.37
C LEU A 39 6.41 5.37 -5.53
N ASN A 40 6.34 4.73 -6.70
CA ASN A 40 7.10 5.17 -7.86
C ASN A 40 6.69 6.58 -8.33
N ALA A 41 5.40 6.88 -8.34
CA ALA A 41 4.91 8.23 -8.62
C ALA A 41 5.47 9.25 -7.61
N ALA A 42 5.45 8.94 -6.31
CA ALA A 42 6.01 9.81 -5.27
C ALA A 42 7.54 9.98 -5.37
N ILE A 43 8.26 8.93 -5.75
CA ILE A 43 9.72 8.98 -5.96
C ILE A 43 10.08 9.92 -7.12
N GLU A 44 9.31 9.87 -8.20
CA GLU A 44 9.58 10.62 -9.43
C GLU A 44 9.04 12.04 -9.42
N LEU A 45 7.86 12.25 -8.82
CA LEU A 45 7.10 13.49 -8.91
C LEU A 45 6.85 14.16 -7.56
N GLY A 46 7.06 13.45 -6.45
CA GLY A 46 6.86 13.97 -5.10
C GLY A 46 8.01 14.86 -4.63
N HIS A 47 7.97 15.26 -3.36
CA HIS A 47 8.94 16.16 -2.73
C HIS A 47 9.50 15.60 -1.44
N GLY A 48 10.63 16.16 -1.01
CA GLY A 48 11.28 15.85 0.27
C GLY A 48 11.83 14.43 0.35
N PRO A 49 11.82 13.76 1.52
CA PRO A 49 12.55 12.51 1.77
C PRO A 49 12.25 11.35 0.81
N ILE A 50 11.06 11.35 0.18
CA ILE A 50 10.66 10.30 -0.76
C ILE A 50 11.20 10.52 -2.18
N HIS A 51 11.55 11.76 -2.54
CA HIS A 51 12.01 12.11 -3.88
C HIS A 51 13.39 11.50 -4.16
N LYS A 52 13.59 10.97 -5.38
CA LYS A 52 14.74 10.14 -5.79
C LYS A 52 16.15 10.71 -5.53
N ASN A 53 16.27 12.01 -5.34
CA ASN A 53 17.55 12.70 -5.14
C ASN A 53 17.70 13.35 -3.76
N PHE A 54 16.80 13.08 -2.81
CA PHE A 54 16.86 13.70 -1.50
C PHE A 54 18.00 13.14 -0.64
N PHE A 55 18.03 11.82 -0.47
CA PHE A 55 19.10 11.12 0.24
C PHE A 55 20.22 10.71 -0.70
N ARG A 56 21.44 10.65 -0.15
CA ARG A 56 22.61 10.12 -0.87
C ARG A 56 22.90 8.66 -0.50
N ASN A 57 22.44 8.23 0.67
CA ASN A 57 22.63 6.86 1.14
C ASN A 57 21.45 5.97 0.67
N PRO A 58 21.73 4.80 0.05
CA PRO A 58 20.70 3.82 -0.30
C PRO A 58 19.87 3.33 0.89
N GLU A 59 20.44 3.23 2.09
CA GLU A 59 19.73 2.76 3.29
C GLU A 59 18.67 3.75 3.73
N GLU A 60 19.04 5.02 3.88
CA GLU A 60 18.10 6.12 4.21
C GLU A 60 16.97 6.23 3.17
N THR A 61 17.32 5.98 1.90
CA THR A 61 16.36 5.93 0.80
C THR A 61 15.37 4.77 0.97
N ALA A 62 15.84 3.58 1.35
CA ALA A 62 14.99 2.42 1.57
C ALA A 62 14.04 2.64 2.77
N ASP A 63 14.57 3.21 3.85
CA ASP A 63 13.82 3.53 5.06
C ASP A 63 12.72 4.56 4.81
N ALA A 64 13.04 5.65 4.11
CA ALA A 64 12.04 6.66 3.74
C ALA A 64 10.91 6.08 2.87
N ARG A 65 11.23 5.14 1.98
CA ARG A 65 10.23 4.43 1.16
C ARG A 65 9.34 3.52 2.00
N LEU A 66 9.91 2.80 2.97
CA LEU A 66 9.14 1.97 3.90
C LEU A 66 8.18 2.82 4.76
N VAL A 67 8.65 3.96 5.28
CA VAL A 67 7.81 4.91 6.01
C VAL A 67 6.68 5.43 5.12
N PHE A 68 6.98 5.75 3.86
CA PHE A 68 5.97 6.21 2.92
C PHE A 68 4.90 5.14 2.64
N GLU A 69 5.29 3.90 2.38
CA GLU A 69 4.34 2.78 2.19
C GLU A 69 3.44 2.60 3.41
N GLU A 70 4.04 2.64 4.61
CA GLU A 70 3.32 2.52 5.87
C GLU A 70 2.34 3.69 6.08
N ARG A 71 2.77 4.92 5.77
CA ARG A 71 1.91 6.11 5.86
C ARG A 71 0.78 6.07 4.84
N LEU A 72 1.04 5.63 3.62
CA LEU A 72 0.04 5.50 2.59
C LEU A 72 -1.02 4.46 2.95
N LEU A 73 -0.61 3.31 3.50
CA LEU A 73 -1.54 2.31 4.04
C LEU A 73 -2.34 2.84 5.23
N ASN A 74 -1.72 3.67 6.08
CA ASN A 74 -2.38 4.19 7.26
C ASN A 74 -3.36 5.34 6.97
N ALA A 75 -2.96 6.28 6.12
CA ALA A 75 -3.66 7.54 5.88
C ALA A 75 -4.50 7.53 4.60
N GLY A 76 -4.32 6.55 3.71
CA GLY A 76 -5.09 6.44 2.48
C GLY A 76 -4.55 7.26 1.30
N PRO A 77 -5.23 7.19 0.13
CA PRO A 77 -4.79 7.80 -1.13
C PRO A 77 -4.68 9.34 -1.07
N GLU A 78 -5.37 10.01 -0.15
CA GLU A 78 -5.27 11.45 0.08
C GLU A 78 -3.84 11.85 0.48
N TYR A 79 -3.11 10.95 1.14
CA TYR A 79 -1.71 11.14 1.48
C TYR A 79 -0.81 11.18 0.23
N LEU A 80 -1.08 10.31 -0.75
CA LEU A 80 -0.39 10.34 -2.04
C LEU A 80 -0.68 11.64 -2.79
N LEU A 81 -1.96 12.02 -2.90
CA LEU A 81 -2.34 13.25 -3.62
C LEU A 81 -1.65 14.49 -3.04
N LYS A 82 -1.59 14.59 -1.71
CA LYS A 82 -0.87 15.69 -1.04
C LYS A 82 0.65 15.64 -1.28
N THR A 83 1.22 14.44 -1.39
CA THR A 83 2.64 14.26 -1.73
C THR A 83 2.96 14.72 -3.17
N LEU A 84 2.00 14.57 -4.08
CA LEU A 84 2.15 14.90 -5.51
C LEU A 84 1.73 16.33 -5.88
N GLN A 85 0.90 16.99 -5.07
CA GLN A 85 0.43 18.36 -5.36
C GLN A 85 1.54 19.40 -5.13
N HIS A 86 1.85 20.17 -6.18
CA HIS A 86 2.93 21.16 -6.24
C HIS A 86 2.55 22.57 -5.74
N ASP A 87 1.33 22.76 -5.22
CA ASP A 87 0.78 24.12 -5.16
C ASP A 87 1.54 25.02 -4.17
N HIS A 88 1.97 26.18 -4.69
CA HIS A 88 2.97 27.07 -4.09
C HIS A 88 2.52 27.71 -2.76
N GLU A 89 1.24 27.62 -2.41
CA GLU A 89 0.68 28.10 -1.14
C GLU A 89 0.72 27.06 -0.01
N THR A 90 1.14 25.82 -0.30
CA THR A 90 1.01 24.72 0.65
C THR A 90 2.17 24.68 1.64
N ALA A 91 2.16 25.59 2.62
CA ALA A 91 2.88 25.45 3.88
C ALA A 91 2.57 24.13 4.62
N GLN A 92 1.58 23.34 4.14
CA GLN A 92 1.29 21.97 4.58
C GLN A 92 2.17 20.87 3.94
N SER A 93 2.86 21.13 2.80
CA SER A 93 3.83 20.17 2.24
C SER A 93 5.08 20.08 3.12
N LEU A 94 5.39 21.16 3.85
CA LEU A 94 6.39 21.18 4.93
C LEU A 94 5.94 20.36 6.13
N THR A 95 4.63 20.31 6.46
CA THR A 95 4.13 19.56 7.62
C THR A 95 4.13 18.06 7.35
N GLN A 96 3.85 17.62 6.12
CA GLN A 96 3.91 16.20 5.76
C GLN A 96 5.34 15.73 5.42
N ASN A 97 6.19 16.58 4.85
CA ASN A 97 7.62 16.29 4.82
C ASN A 97 8.20 16.24 6.23
N ARG A 98 7.76 17.11 7.14
CA ARG A 98 8.09 17.01 8.56
C ARG A 98 7.52 15.74 9.19
N ASP A 99 6.35 15.27 8.79
CA ASP A 99 5.76 14.03 9.29
C ASP A 99 6.53 12.78 8.82
N LEU A 100 6.85 12.69 7.52
CA LEU A 100 7.74 11.68 6.96
C LEU A 100 9.10 11.74 7.63
N TRP A 101 9.67 12.93 7.74
CA TRP A 101 10.97 13.15 8.37
C TRP A 101 10.95 12.79 9.85
N GLN A 102 9.89 13.13 10.57
CA GLN A 102 9.73 12.79 11.98
C GLN A 102 9.61 11.28 12.17
N HIS A 103 8.82 10.59 11.36
CA HIS A 103 8.71 9.13 11.43
C HIS A 103 9.99 8.43 10.99
N TYR A 104 10.69 8.99 9.99
CA TYR A 104 12.03 8.56 9.62
C TYR A 104 13.04 8.74 10.77
N THR A 105 13.02 9.87 11.48
CA THR A 105 13.90 10.07 12.65
C THR A 105 13.56 9.17 13.84
N LEU A 106 12.35 8.61 13.88
CA LEU A 106 11.87 7.73 14.95
C LEU A 106 11.96 6.24 14.57
N LEU A 107 12.50 5.92 13.39
CA LEU A 107 12.49 4.57 12.84
C LEU A 107 13.32 3.58 13.68
N GLU A 108 14.46 4.03 14.21
CA GLU A 108 15.26 3.23 15.16
C GLU A 108 14.48 2.93 16.44
N SER A 109 13.81 3.93 17.04
CA SER A 109 13.00 3.72 18.23
C SER A 109 11.79 2.81 17.99
N ALA A 110 11.24 2.82 16.77
CA ALA A 110 10.12 1.96 16.38
C ALA A 110 10.53 0.49 16.14
N GLN A 111 11.83 0.17 16.16
CA GLN A 111 12.37 -1.19 15.99
C GLN A 111 12.88 -1.79 17.31
N MET A 112 12.77 -1.06 18.42
CA MET A 112 13.18 -1.51 19.75
C MET A 112 12.00 -2.13 20.51
N TYR A 113 12.32 -2.93 21.52
CA TYR A 113 11.33 -3.36 22.50
C TYR A 113 10.82 -2.14 23.28
N ASP A 114 9.55 -2.14 23.65
CA ASP A 114 8.98 -1.11 24.52
C ASP A 114 9.52 -1.22 25.96
N GLU A 115 9.15 -0.27 26.83
CA GLU A 115 9.59 -0.25 28.24
C GLU A 115 9.10 -1.50 29.01
N GLU A 116 8.03 -2.12 28.53
CA GLU A 116 7.42 -3.34 29.03
C GLU A 116 8.06 -4.63 28.45
N GLY A 117 9.01 -4.51 27.51
CA GLY A 117 9.71 -5.64 26.90
C GLY A 117 8.91 -6.37 25.81
N ASN A 118 7.87 -5.76 25.24
CA ASN A 118 7.16 -6.27 24.09
C ASN A 118 7.90 -5.94 22.79
N PRO A 119 7.92 -6.85 21.80
CA PRO A 119 8.56 -6.59 20.52
C PRO A 119 7.83 -5.47 19.76
N PRO A 120 8.55 -4.75 18.89
CA PRO A 120 7.95 -3.68 18.10
C PRO A 120 6.81 -4.19 17.23
N GLN A 121 5.78 -3.35 17.11
CA GLN A 121 4.64 -3.61 16.26
C GLN A 121 5.08 -3.75 14.80
N LYS A 122 4.63 -4.82 14.13
CA LYS A 122 4.93 -5.03 12.70
C LYS A 122 4.24 -3.96 11.85
N THR A 123 4.90 -3.52 10.78
CA THR A 123 4.33 -2.57 9.81
C THR A 123 3.16 -3.17 9.04
N LEU A 124 2.17 -2.35 8.65
CA LEU A 124 1.07 -2.76 7.78
C LEU A 124 1.56 -3.32 6.44
N ILE A 125 2.66 -2.79 5.89
CA ILE A 125 3.23 -3.34 4.66
C ILE A 125 3.75 -4.78 4.88
N SER A 126 4.34 -5.08 6.05
CA SER A 126 4.77 -6.43 6.41
C SER A 126 3.57 -7.36 6.62
N GLN A 127 2.49 -6.86 7.23
CA GLN A 127 1.25 -7.60 7.42
C GLN A 127 0.57 -7.91 6.08
N LEU A 128 0.51 -6.95 5.15
CA LEU A 128 -0.02 -7.15 3.81
C LEU A 128 0.77 -8.24 3.05
N ARG A 129 2.11 -8.28 3.19
CA ARG A 129 2.94 -9.32 2.54
C ARG A 129 2.61 -10.70 3.13
N GLN A 130 2.47 -10.77 4.45
CA GLN A 130 2.10 -12.00 5.16
C GLN A 130 0.69 -12.47 4.80
N SER A 131 -0.28 -11.56 4.72
CA SER A 131 -1.66 -11.91 4.38
C SER A 131 -1.78 -12.40 2.94
N PHE A 132 -1.07 -11.77 1.99
CA PHE A 132 -0.97 -12.28 0.62
C PHE A 132 -0.35 -13.68 0.58
N ALA A 133 0.79 -13.88 1.24
CA ALA A 133 1.47 -15.18 1.26
C ALA A 133 0.58 -16.30 1.82
N LYS A 134 -0.16 -16.00 2.89
CA LYS A 134 -1.12 -16.91 3.51
C LYS A 134 -2.31 -17.21 2.61
N SER A 135 -2.94 -16.19 2.03
CA SER A 135 -4.12 -16.35 1.17
C SER A 135 -3.81 -17.05 -0.15
N TYR A 136 -2.64 -16.79 -0.75
CA TYR A 136 -2.20 -17.44 -1.98
C TYR A 136 -1.55 -18.82 -1.75
N GLY A 137 -1.22 -19.16 -0.49
CA GLY A 137 -0.57 -20.43 -0.16
C GLY A 137 0.89 -20.51 -0.63
N CYS A 138 1.63 -19.40 -0.59
CA CYS A 138 3.04 -19.36 -1.00
C CYS A 138 3.98 -18.92 0.13
N ASN A 139 5.27 -19.23 -0.03
CA ASN A 139 6.31 -18.69 0.84
C ASN A 139 6.40 -17.16 0.69
N LEU A 140 6.60 -16.45 1.81
CA LEU A 140 6.72 -14.99 1.83
C LEU A 140 7.77 -14.46 0.83
N HIS A 141 8.91 -15.13 0.72
CA HIS A 141 9.98 -14.78 -0.23
C HIS A 141 9.57 -14.86 -1.71
N LYS A 142 8.51 -15.62 -2.04
CA LYS A 142 7.97 -15.75 -3.40
C LYS A 142 6.77 -14.84 -3.65
N SER A 143 6.31 -14.11 -2.65
CA SER A 143 5.09 -13.26 -2.72
C SER A 143 5.16 -12.29 -3.91
N MET A 144 6.25 -11.53 -4.03
CA MET A 144 6.42 -10.55 -5.11
C MET A 144 6.40 -11.20 -6.50
N THR A 145 7.07 -12.33 -6.69
CA THR A 145 7.06 -13.06 -7.97
C THR A 145 5.65 -13.49 -8.34
N HIS A 146 4.85 -13.95 -7.37
CA HIS A 146 3.47 -14.35 -7.62
C HIS A 146 2.55 -13.15 -7.90
N ILE A 147 2.72 -12.04 -7.18
CA ILE A 147 1.99 -10.79 -7.44
C ILE A 147 2.27 -10.30 -8.86
N LEU A 148 3.53 -10.27 -9.29
CA LEU A 148 3.91 -9.86 -10.64
C LEU A 148 3.38 -10.82 -11.70
N ASN A 149 3.39 -12.14 -11.46
CA ASN A 149 2.80 -13.10 -12.37
C ASN A 149 1.27 -12.93 -12.50
N MET A 150 0.58 -12.60 -11.41
CA MET A 150 -0.84 -12.23 -11.46
C MET A 150 -1.05 -10.94 -12.24
N ALA A 151 -0.15 -9.97 -12.10
CA ALA A 151 -0.22 -8.70 -12.81
C ALA A 151 0.05 -8.86 -14.30
N CYS A 152 0.96 -9.75 -14.70
CA CYS A 152 1.40 -9.90 -16.08
C CYS A 152 0.61 -10.97 -16.88
N SER A 153 -0.27 -11.75 -16.24
CA SER A 153 -1.08 -12.73 -16.96
C SER A 153 -2.06 -12.03 -17.90
N THR A 154 -2.25 -12.56 -19.11
CA THR A 154 -3.21 -12.03 -20.09
C THR A 154 -4.66 -12.09 -19.62
N ASP A 155 -4.96 -12.96 -18.66
CA ASP A 155 -6.25 -13.06 -17.97
C ASP A 155 -6.30 -12.25 -16.66
N SER A 156 -5.30 -11.39 -16.42
CA SER A 156 -5.22 -10.59 -15.20
C SER A 156 -6.39 -9.65 -15.09
N MET A 157 -7.26 -9.89 -14.10
CA MET A 157 -8.32 -8.95 -13.74
C MET A 157 -7.76 -7.59 -13.30
N LEU A 158 -6.47 -7.50 -12.95
CA LEU A 158 -5.83 -6.28 -12.45
C LEU A 158 -5.81 -5.15 -13.49
N TYR A 159 -5.69 -5.46 -14.78
CA TYR A 159 -5.80 -4.45 -15.85
C TYR A 159 -7.25 -4.05 -16.16
N ARG A 160 -8.24 -4.77 -15.63
CA ARG A 160 -9.68 -4.54 -15.89
C ARG A 160 -10.39 -3.88 -14.71
N LEU A 161 -9.66 -3.50 -13.65
CA LEU A 161 -10.23 -2.78 -12.52
C LEU A 161 -10.40 -1.31 -12.89
N ASP A 162 -11.63 -0.93 -13.23
CA ASP A 162 -12.07 0.45 -13.15
C ASP A 162 -12.32 0.84 -11.68
N GLU A 163 -12.77 2.08 -11.45
CA GLU A 163 -13.04 2.61 -10.11
C GLU A 163 -14.04 1.74 -9.31
N GLU A 164 -15.01 1.14 -10.01
CA GLU A 164 -16.01 0.23 -9.45
C GLU A 164 -15.37 -1.13 -9.07
N GLY A 165 -14.56 -1.71 -9.96
CA GLY A 165 -13.81 -2.94 -9.69
C GLY A 165 -12.82 -2.81 -8.53
N MET A 166 -12.19 -1.65 -8.37
CA MET A 166 -11.32 -1.36 -7.22
C MET A 166 -12.14 -1.31 -5.91
N GLY A 167 -13.32 -0.67 -5.93
CA GLY A 167 -14.23 -0.61 -4.79
C GLY A 167 -14.74 -1.98 -4.34
N ASP A 168 -15.05 -2.88 -5.28
CA ASP A 168 -15.44 -4.26 -5.00
C ASP A 168 -14.30 -5.08 -4.38
N VAL A 169 -13.07 -4.90 -4.89
CA VAL A 169 -11.84 -5.52 -4.36
C VAL A 169 -11.57 -5.12 -2.91
N ILE A 170 -11.68 -3.83 -2.61
CA ILE A 170 -11.49 -3.27 -1.26
C ILE A 170 -12.59 -3.73 -0.30
N SER A 171 -13.81 -3.90 -0.81
CA SER A 171 -14.96 -4.40 -0.04
C SER A 171 -14.97 -5.92 0.14
N GLY A 172 -13.95 -6.64 -0.34
CA GLY A 172 -13.87 -8.10 -0.25
C GLY A 172 -14.90 -8.83 -1.13
N ARG A 173 -15.52 -8.15 -2.09
CA ARG A 173 -16.44 -8.79 -3.05
C ARG A 173 -15.61 -9.48 -4.13
N VAL A 174 -15.94 -10.75 -4.39
CA VAL A 174 -15.29 -11.52 -5.46
C VAL A 174 -15.67 -10.90 -6.79
N ILE A 175 -14.68 -10.53 -7.61
CA ILE A 175 -14.94 -10.10 -8.99
C ILE A 175 -15.31 -11.34 -9.81
N GLU A 176 -16.58 -11.72 -9.79
CA GLU A 176 -17.09 -12.88 -10.52
C GLU A 176 -17.22 -12.64 -12.03
N ARG A 177 -16.93 -11.43 -12.53
CA ARG A 177 -17.22 -11.03 -13.92
C ARG A 177 -16.37 -11.70 -15.02
N ALA A 178 -15.48 -12.64 -14.72
CA ALA A 178 -14.72 -13.34 -15.77
C ALA A 178 -14.46 -14.84 -15.54
N ALA A 179 -15.28 -15.53 -14.73
CA ALA A 179 -15.43 -16.96 -14.94
C ALA A 179 -16.50 -17.12 -16.03
N GLY A 180 -16.08 -17.15 -17.29
CA GLY A 180 -16.96 -17.52 -18.39
C GLY A 180 -17.72 -18.78 -18.00
N LYS A 181 -19.06 -18.72 -18.09
CA LYS A 181 -19.89 -19.90 -17.87
C LYS A 181 -19.30 -21.06 -18.68
N PRO A 182 -19.10 -22.25 -18.09
CA PRO A 182 -18.83 -23.42 -18.91
C PRO A 182 -20.00 -23.53 -19.88
N GLU A 183 -19.71 -23.56 -21.18
CA GLU A 183 -20.72 -23.90 -22.19
C GLU A 183 -21.26 -25.28 -21.83
N GLU A 184 -22.48 -25.31 -21.27
CA GLU A 184 -23.29 -26.51 -21.23
C GLU A 184 -23.61 -26.86 -22.68
N GLY A 185 -23.03 -27.97 -23.13
CA GLY A 185 -23.17 -28.45 -24.50
C GLY A 185 -24.63 -28.66 -24.90
N ARG A 186 -24.89 -28.37 -26.17
CA ARG A 186 -25.86 -29.07 -27.01
C ARG A 186 -25.35 -29.14 -28.43
#